data_AF-A0A2V8QEP6-F1
#
_entry.id   AF-A0A2V8QEP6-F1
#
_cell.length_a   1.000
_cell.length_b   1.000
_cell.length_c   1.000
_cell.angle_alpha   90.00
_cell.angle_beta   90.00
_cell.angle_gamma   90.00
#
_symmetry.space_group_name_H-M   'P 1'
#
loop_
_entity.id
_entity.type
_entity.pdbx_description
1 polymer ?
#
loop_
_entity_poly.entity_id
_entity_poly.type
_entity_poly.pdbx_seq_one_letter_code
_entity_poly.pdbx_strand_id
1 'polypeptide(L)'
;MNRLAEHKAVKWFSSFCNGSALSLGVARSFVHGTFLIATLVTSFSALGQLPVTILRPNGLMDLLSWSFYDRLLTPSGMFIFKGVMLLSLLSSSVGLFTSITTKLSFVLVLFYQGLVRSFGHFNHDEMLAVYFLAVLAFVPCGDAFSLDHWAKRKQPNKPNIAYGYPVLLMQLLLAWVYFSSALVKLRVGGMKYLSPDNFPRLAIIHSLDNLHDTSFRYAFWLPQVREYLPIVVGLTLLWELLFPLAVFSRRARWWILGFGVVFHFATLFLMNIFFPYQLAMYLIFVDWDRLGAWINRRT
;
A
#
# COMPACT_ATOMS: atom_id res chain seq x y z
N MET A 1 6.82 26.58 32.81
CA MET A 1 6.45 25.57 31.79
C MET A 1 7.45 25.68 30.63
N ASN A 2 8.18 24.67 30.16
CA ASN A 2 8.07 23.25 30.44
C ASN A 2 9.25 22.42 29.86
N ARG A 3 10.54 22.75 30.10
CA ARG A 3 11.70 21.94 29.59
C ARG A 3 11.57 20.45 29.95
N LEU A 4 10.99 20.15 31.11
CA LEU A 4 10.68 18.78 31.56
C LEU A 4 9.57 18.10 30.75
N ALA A 5 8.54 18.84 30.33
CA ALA A 5 7.50 18.30 29.44
C ALA A 5 7.99 18.19 27.99
N GLU A 6 8.80 19.13 27.51
CA GLU A 6 9.49 19.05 26.22
C GLU A 6 10.39 17.81 26.16
N HIS A 7 11.21 17.58 27.20
CA HIS A 7 12.06 16.40 27.27
C HIS A 7 11.25 15.09 27.29
N LYS A 8 10.14 15.05 28.05
CA LYS A 8 9.22 13.89 28.05
C LYS A 8 8.55 13.69 26.69
N ALA A 9 8.13 14.75 26.01
CA ALA A 9 7.51 14.69 24.68
C ALA A 9 8.49 14.20 23.61
N VAL A 10 9.73 14.70 23.62
CA VAL A 10 10.80 14.23 22.71
C VAL A 10 11.14 12.77 22.96
N LYS A 11 11.23 12.35 24.23
CA LYS A 11 11.49 10.95 24.60
C LYS A 11 10.33 10.03 24.21
N TRP A 12 9.10 10.51 24.32
CA TRP A 12 7.91 9.79 23.89
C TRP A 12 7.85 9.67 22.36
N PHE A 13 8.06 10.76 21.62
CA PHE A 13 8.08 10.76 20.16
C PHE A 13 9.21 9.88 19.59
N SER A 14 10.43 10.02 20.13
CA SER A 14 11.57 9.19 19.72
C SER A 14 11.35 7.69 19.98
N SER A 15 10.51 7.33 20.95
CA SER A 15 10.16 5.92 21.18
C SER A 15 9.38 5.28 20.02
N PHE A 16 8.67 6.10 19.22
CA PHE A 16 7.97 5.68 17.99
C PHE A 16 8.86 5.76 16.76
N CYS A 17 9.78 6.72 16.70
CA CYS A 17 10.77 6.89 15.63
C CYS A 17 11.99 5.96 15.79
N ASN A 18 11.80 4.74 16.28
CA ASN A 18 12.84 3.71 16.31
C ASN A 18 12.88 3.00 14.95
N GLY A 19 13.54 3.62 13.97
CA GLY A 19 13.84 3.00 12.69
C GLY A 19 15.35 2.95 12.44
N SER A 20 15.78 1.93 11.71
CA SER A 20 17.17 1.72 11.30
C SER A 20 17.31 1.82 9.79
N ALA A 21 18.56 1.92 9.32
CA ALA A 21 18.86 1.78 7.90
C ALA A 21 18.35 0.43 7.35
N LEU A 22 18.43 -0.65 8.13
CA LEU A 22 17.96 -1.99 7.73
C LEU A 22 16.44 -1.98 7.52
N SER A 23 15.68 -1.41 8.47
CA SER A 23 14.23 -1.31 8.36
C SER A 23 13.78 -0.59 7.09
N LEU A 24 14.45 0.51 6.70
CA LEU A 24 14.17 1.19 5.43
C LEU A 24 14.64 0.42 4.20
N GLY A 25 15.79 -0.27 4.27
CA GLY A 25 16.27 -1.11 3.17
C GLY A 25 15.32 -2.27 2.88
N VAL A 26 14.78 -2.93 3.91
CA VAL A 26 13.76 -3.97 3.78
C VAL A 26 12.45 -3.38 3.28
N ALA A 27 12.02 -2.23 3.82
CA ALA A 27 10.84 -1.51 3.33
C ALA A 27 10.92 -1.20 1.84
N ARG A 28 12.06 -0.65 1.40
CA ARG A 28 12.35 -0.44 -0.02
C ARG A 28 12.18 -1.73 -0.81
N SER A 29 12.82 -2.81 -0.36
CA SER A 29 12.80 -4.08 -1.08
C SER A 29 11.39 -4.65 -1.26
N PHE A 30 10.58 -4.74 -0.19
CA PHE A 30 9.25 -5.34 -0.31
C PHE A 30 8.25 -4.42 -1.03
N VAL A 31 8.31 -3.09 -0.85
CA VAL A 31 7.38 -2.17 -1.52
C VAL A 31 7.60 -2.19 -3.03
N HIS A 32 8.85 -2.05 -3.48
CA HIS A 32 9.17 -2.14 -4.90
C HIS A 32 8.96 -3.56 -5.44
N GLY A 33 9.26 -4.59 -4.63
CA GLY A 33 9.03 -5.99 -4.98
C GLY A 33 7.55 -6.32 -5.17
N THR A 34 6.66 -5.73 -4.38
CA THR A 34 5.20 -5.91 -4.52
C THR A 34 4.73 -5.38 -5.88
N PHE A 35 5.14 -4.17 -6.26
CA PHE A 35 4.85 -3.62 -7.60
C PHE A 35 5.52 -4.41 -8.72
N LEU A 36 6.73 -4.93 -8.51
CA LEU A 36 7.42 -5.77 -9.49
C LEU A 36 6.61 -7.02 -9.80
N ILE A 37 6.22 -7.78 -8.77
CA ILE A 37 5.44 -9.00 -8.91
C ILE A 37 4.09 -8.71 -9.56
N ALA A 38 3.38 -7.68 -9.08
CA ALA A 38 2.10 -7.30 -9.65
C ALA A 38 2.22 -6.91 -11.13
N THR A 39 3.21 -6.08 -11.48
CA THR A 39 3.44 -5.67 -12.89
C THR A 39 3.78 -6.86 -13.79
N LEU A 40 4.51 -7.86 -13.27
CA LEU A 40 4.85 -9.06 -14.03
C LEU A 40 3.58 -9.82 -14.45
N VAL A 41 2.64 -10.01 -13.51
CA VAL A 41 1.41 -10.78 -13.76
C VAL A 41 0.31 -9.97 -14.45
N THR A 42 0.36 -8.63 -14.42
CA THR A 42 -0.61 -7.79 -15.12
C THR A 42 -0.38 -7.77 -16.64
N SER A 43 -1.48 -7.83 -17.40
CA SER A 43 -1.56 -7.64 -18.85
C SER A 43 -1.31 -6.18 -19.28
N PHE A 44 -0.26 -5.56 -18.73
CA PHE A 44 0.11 -4.16 -18.94
C PHE A 44 0.14 -3.77 -20.43
N SER A 45 0.73 -4.62 -21.29
CA SER A 45 0.88 -4.34 -22.71
C SER A 45 -0.46 -4.34 -23.48
N ALA A 46 -1.52 -4.93 -22.92
CA ALA A 46 -2.85 -4.95 -23.54
C ALA A 46 -3.47 -3.54 -23.62
N LEU A 47 -3.02 -2.60 -22.77
CA LEU A 47 -3.42 -1.19 -22.87
C LEU A 47 -3.10 -0.59 -24.25
N GLY A 48 -2.05 -1.08 -24.91
CA GLY A 48 -1.67 -0.61 -26.25
C GLY A 48 -2.60 -1.08 -27.37
N GLN A 49 -3.59 -1.93 -27.06
CA GLN A 49 -4.64 -2.34 -27.99
C GLN A 49 -5.90 -1.47 -27.87
N LEU A 50 -6.00 -0.65 -26.81
CA LEU A 50 -7.14 0.23 -26.60
C LEU A 50 -7.03 1.48 -27.47
N PRO A 51 -8.12 1.95 -28.08
CA PRO A 51 -8.09 3.17 -28.85
C PRO A 51 -7.88 4.39 -27.92
N VAL A 52 -7.01 5.32 -28.30
CA VAL A 52 -6.73 6.53 -27.50
C VAL A 52 -8.00 7.37 -27.28
N THR A 53 -8.98 7.27 -28.18
CA THR A 53 -10.25 8.02 -28.11
C THR A 53 -11.12 7.70 -26.91
N ILE A 54 -10.93 6.56 -26.24
CA ILE A 54 -11.65 6.22 -25.00
C ILE A 54 -10.92 6.69 -23.73
N LEU A 55 -9.66 7.15 -23.87
CA LEU A 55 -8.89 7.71 -22.75
C LEU A 55 -9.57 9.00 -22.27
N ARG A 56 -9.76 9.10 -20.96
CA ARG A 56 -10.22 10.31 -20.27
C ARG A 56 -9.13 10.75 -19.29
N PRO A 57 -8.09 11.47 -19.74
CA PRO A 57 -7.02 11.95 -18.87
C PRO A 57 -7.59 12.73 -17.68
N ASN A 58 -7.02 12.51 -16.50
CA ASN A 58 -7.42 13.20 -15.27
C ASN A 58 -6.21 13.69 -14.47
N GLY A 59 -6.40 14.77 -13.71
CA GLY A 59 -5.32 15.36 -12.91
C GLY A 59 -4.10 15.73 -13.77
N LEU A 60 -2.92 15.25 -13.38
CA LEU A 60 -1.67 15.53 -14.11
C LEU A 60 -1.62 14.90 -15.51
N MET A 61 -2.44 13.89 -15.79
CA MET A 61 -2.51 13.29 -17.13
C MET A 61 -3.08 14.26 -18.17
N ASP A 62 -3.90 15.21 -17.73
CA ASP A 62 -4.50 16.22 -18.63
C ASP A 62 -3.48 17.26 -19.12
N LEU A 63 -2.29 17.30 -18.52
CA LEU A 63 -1.19 18.18 -18.95
C LEU A 63 -0.44 17.63 -20.18
N LEU A 64 -0.65 16.36 -20.54
CA LEU A 64 0.04 15.70 -21.64
C LEU A 64 -0.77 15.82 -22.93
N SER A 65 -0.09 16.04 -24.06
CA SER A 65 -0.76 16.19 -25.35
C SER A 65 -1.34 14.87 -25.86
N TRP A 66 -2.40 14.96 -26.67
CA TRP A 66 -2.95 13.80 -27.37
C TRP A 66 -1.90 13.08 -28.23
N SER A 67 -1.00 13.83 -28.87
CA SER A 67 0.13 13.26 -29.63
C SER A 67 1.11 12.44 -28.79
N PHE A 68 1.22 12.72 -27.48
CA PHE A 68 2.00 11.88 -26.57
C PHE A 68 1.29 10.54 -26.34
N TYR A 69 -0.02 10.57 -26.08
CA TYR A 69 -0.82 9.36 -25.90
C TYR A 69 -0.86 8.50 -27.16
N ASP A 70 -0.99 9.09 -28.35
CA ASP A 70 -0.98 8.38 -29.63
C ASP A 70 0.31 7.58 -29.85
N ARG A 71 1.45 8.12 -29.41
CA ARG A 71 2.75 7.42 -29.50
C ARG A 71 2.90 6.35 -28.41
N LEU A 72 2.44 6.67 -27.21
CA LEU A 72 2.61 5.83 -26.04
C LEU A 72 1.69 4.60 -26.08
N LEU A 73 0.40 4.79 -26.37
CA LEU A 73 -0.64 3.76 -26.39
C LEU A 73 -0.61 2.93 -27.68
N THR A 74 0.57 2.39 -27.96
CA THR A 74 0.81 1.36 -28.98
C THR A 74 1.31 0.10 -28.30
N PRO A 75 1.19 -1.09 -28.91
CA PRO A 75 1.71 -2.32 -28.33
C PRO A 75 3.21 -2.22 -27.99
N SER A 76 4.00 -1.61 -28.88
CA SER A 76 5.43 -1.37 -28.68
C SER A 76 5.70 -0.33 -27.58
N GLY A 77 4.95 0.78 -27.56
CA GLY A 77 5.09 1.81 -26.53
C GLY A 77 4.80 1.27 -25.12
N MET A 78 3.74 0.48 -24.98
CA MET A 78 3.40 -0.18 -23.71
C MET A 78 4.38 -1.29 -23.33
N PHE A 79 4.90 -2.04 -24.29
CA PHE A 79 5.94 -3.03 -24.03
C PHE A 79 7.23 -2.38 -23.49
N ILE A 80 7.71 -1.31 -24.14
CA ILE A 80 8.89 -0.56 -23.71
C ILE A 80 8.63 0.05 -22.33
N PHE A 81 7.47 0.68 -22.11
CA PHE A 81 7.13 1.26 -20.82
C PHE A 81 7.12 0.21 -19.70
N LYS A 82 6.50 -0.96 -19.93
CA LYS A 82 6.53 -2.09 -18.98
C LYS A 82 7.97 -2.51 -18.68
N GLY A 83 8.81 -2.67 -19.71
CA GLY A 83 10.20 -3.08 -19.56
C GLY A 83 11.03 -2.13 -18.72
N VAL A 84 10.95 -0.82 -19.00
CA VAL A 84 11.64 0.22 -18.22
C VAL A 84 11.15 0.23 -16.78
N MET A 85 9.84 0.10 -16.56
CA MET A 85 9.26 0.05 -15.21
C MET A 85 9.74 -1.18 -14.44
N LEU A 86 9.72 -2.37 -15.04
CA LEU A 86 10.22 -3.61 -14.42
C LEU A 86 11.71 -3.52 -14.05
N LEU A 87 12.54 -3.00 -14.94
CA LEU A 87 13.98 -2.79 -14.66
C LEU A 87 14.19 -1.80 -13.51
N SER A 88 13.42 -0.70 -13.49
CA SER A 88 13.48 0.28 -12.40
C SER A 88 13.04 -0.32 -11.07
N LEU A 89 11.96 -1.12 -11.05
CA LEU A 89 11.43 -1.77 -9.86
C LEU A 89 12.37 -2.86 -9.35
N LEU A 90 12.93 -3.69 -10.23
CA LEU A 90 13.92 -4.70 -9.87
C LEU A 90 15.16 -4.06 -9.27
N SER A 91 15.74 -3.07 -9.95
CA SER A 91 16.91 -2.34 -9.48
C SER A 91 16.65 -1.66 -8.14
N SER A 92 15.47 -1.06 -7.98
CA SER A 92 15.01 -0.45 -6.72
C SER A 92 14.62 -1.46 -5.65
N SER A 93 14.41 -2.73 -5.97
CA SER A 93 14.11 -3.79 -4.99
C SER A 93 15.40 -4.39 -4.43
N VAL A 94 16.42 -4.60 -5.28
CA VAL A 94 17.74 -5.09 -4.86
C VAL A 94 18.67 -3.99 -4.33
N GLY A 95 18.41 -2.74 -4.72
CA GLY A 95 19.11 -1.56 -4.19
C GLY A 95 20.34 -1.23 -5.00
N LEU A 96 20.19 -1.26 -6.32
CA LEU A 96 21.17 -0.85 -7.31
C LEU A 96 20.84 0.58 -7.76
N PHE A 97 21.81 1.49 -7.67
CA PHE A 97 21.63 2.92 -7.96
C PHE A 97 20.44 3.53 -7.22
N THR A 98 20.26 3.17 -5.96
CA THR A 98 19.05 3.32 -5.14
C THR A 98 18.43 4.73 -5.22
N SER A 99 19.25 5.78 -5.15
CA SER A 99 18.76 7.18 -5.20
C SER A 99 18.07 7.54 -6.53
N ILE A 100 18.53 6.94 -7.63
CA ILE A 100 17.99 7.18 -8.97
C ILE A 100 16.83 6.22 -9.24
N THR A 101 17.05 4.94 -8.97
CA THR A 101 16.09 3.89 -9.32
C THR A 101 14.79 4.03 -8.55
N THR A 102 14.83 4.35 -7.25
CA THR A 102 13.61 4.51 -6.43
C THR A 102 12.75 5.69 -6.90
N LYS A 103 13.36 6.81 -7.30
CA LYS A 103 12.66 7.96 -7.90
C LYS A 103 12.06 7.60 -9.24
N LEU A 104 12.84 6.93 -10.09
CA LEU A 104 12.39 6.50 -11.40
C LEU A 104 11.20 5.54 -11.27
N SER A 105 11.29 4.52 -10.42
CA SER A 105 10.18 3.58 -10.21
C SER A 105 8.95 4.25 -9.61
N PHE A 106 9.12 5.22 -8.69
CA PHE A 106 8.01 6.00 -8.18
C PHE A 106 7.29 6.76 -9.30
N VAL A 107 8.02 7.50 -10.13
CA VAL A 107 7.43 8.28 -11.23
C VAL A 107 6.75 7.37 -12.26
N LEU A 108 7.39 6.26 -12.64
CA LEU A 108 6.83 5.32 -13.61
C LEU A 108 5.57 4.62 -13.08
N VAL A 109 5.57 4.18 -11.82
CA VAL A 109 4.39 3.57 -11.19
C VAL A 109 3.27 4.61 -11.05
N LEU A 110 3.57 5.82 -10.58
CA LEU A 110 2.58 6.90 -10.48
C LEU A 110 1.95 7.20 -11.84
N PHE A 111 2.79 7.28 -12.87
CA PHE A 111 2.33 7.50 -14.24
C PHE A 111 1.45 6.35 -14.74
N TYR A 112 1.88 5.09 -14.53
CA TYR A 112 1.07 3.92 -14.89
C TYR A 112 -0.30 3.92 -14.18
N GLN A 113 -0.32 4.22 -12.88
CA GLN A 113 -1.55 4.23 -12.10
C GLN A 113 -2.52 5.34 -12.55
N GLY A 114 -2.01 6.51 -12.96
CA GLY A 114 -2.83 7.56 -13.56
C GLY A 114 -3.33 7.19 -14.97
N LEU A 115 -2.50 6.50 -15.76
CA LEU A 115 -2.89 6.04 -17.10
C LEU A 115 -4.05 5.04 -17.02
N VAL A 116 -3.95 4.04 -16.15
CA VAL A 116 -5.00 3.04 -15.94
C VAL A 116 -6.30 3.68 -15.40
N ARG A 117 -6.19 4.65 -14.50
CA ARG A 117 -7.36 5.43 -14.01
C ARG A 117 -7.99 6.31 -15.07
N SER A 118 -7.24 6.73 -16.07
CA SER A 118 -7.76 7.48 -17.22
C SER A 118 -8.62 6.60 -18.16
N PHE A 119 -8.55 5.27 -18.03
CA PHE A 119 -9.46 4.32 -18.69
C PHE A 119 -10.66 3.91 -17.82
N GLY A 120 -10.83 4.52 -16.64
CA GLY A 120 -11.97 4.27 -15.75
C GLY A 120 -11.74 3.22 -14.66
N HIS A 121 -10.54 2.67 -14.54
CA HIS A 121 -10.22 1.76 -13.44
C HIS A 121 -10.01 2.52 -12.13
N PHE A 122 -10.90 2.32 -11.15
CA PHE A 122 -10.83 2.97 -9.84
C PHE A 122 -10.65 1.94 -8.71
N ASN A 123 -9.47 1.33 -8.63
CA ASN A 123 -9.06 0.63 -7.40
C ASN A 123 -8.28 1.59 -6.49
N HIS A 124 -8.42 1.44 -5.18
CA HIS A 124 -7.68 2.24 -4.19
C HIS A 124 -6.60 1.43 -3.48
N ASP A 125 -6.52 0.12 -3.71
CA ASP A 125 -5.55 -0.76 -3.06
C ASP A 125 -4.10 -0.32 -3.31
N GLU A 126 -3.76 -0.03 -4.57
CA GLU A 126 -2.38 0.26 -4.97
C GLU A 126 -1.90 1.62 -4.44
N MET A 127 -2.82 2.53 -4.13
CA MET A 127 -2.51 3.94 -3.84
C MET A 127 -1.71 4.10 -2.56
N LEU A 128 -1.96 3.28 -1.55
CA LEU A 128 -1.14 3.27 -0.34
C LEU A 128 0.32 2.92 -0.66
N ALA A 129 0.53 1.88 -1.48
CA ALA A 129 1.87 1.46 -1.86
C ALA A 129 2.55 2.52 -2.75
N VAL A 130 1.80 3.27 -3.57
CA VAL A 130 2.32 4.45 -4.29
C VAL A 130 2.79 5.54 -3.32
N TYR A 131 2.05 5.80 -2.23
CA TYR A 131 2.52 6.73 -1.21
C TYR A 131 3.80 6.25 -0.52
N PHE A 132 3.95 4.94 -0.30
CA PHE A 132 5.20 4.38 0.23
C PHE A 132 6.36 4.55 -0.76
N LEU A 133 6.14 4.32 -2.06
CA LEU A 133 7.14 4.62 -3.10
C LEU A 133 7.55 6.10 -3.08
N ALA A 134 6.58 7.00 -2.93
CA ALA A 134 6.85 8.44 -2.83
C ALA A 134 7.76 8.75 -1.64
N VAL A 135 7.46 8.20 -0.44
CA VAL A 135 8.32 8.36 0.73
C VAL A 135 9.71 7.78 0.47
N LEU A 136 9.80 6.56 -0.04
CA LEU A 136 11.05 5.85 -0.28
C LEU A 136 11.97 6.54 -1.30
N ALA A 137 11.41 7.23 -2.28
CA ALA A 137 12.14 7.98 -3.30
C ALA A 137 12.97 9.16 -2.75
N PHE A 138 12.64 9.66 -1.55
CA PHE A 138 13.26 10.86 -0.96
C PHE A 138 13.95 10.61 0.39
N VAL A 139 14.08 9.36 0.82
CA VAL A 139 14.65 8.98 2.13
C VAL A 139 15.86 8.05 1.94
N PRO A 140 16.76 7.94 2.94
CA PRO A 140 17.97 7.11 2.82
C PRO A 140 17.71 5.60 2.91
N CYS A 141 16.93 5.05 1.98
CA CYS A 141 16.57 3.63 1.94
C CYS A 141 17.61 2.73 1.24
N GLY A 142 18.75 3.29 0.83
CA GLY A 142 19.89 2.57 0.25
C GLY A 142 21.05 2.32 1.22
N ASP A 143 20.96 2.81 2.46
CA ASP A 143 22.09 2.79 3.41
C ASP A 143 22.29 1.42 4.09
N ALA A 144 21.35 0.46 3.93
CA ALA A 144 21.48 -0.94 4.31
C ALA A 144 20.57 -1.83 3.45
N PHE A 145 20.79 -3.16 3.50
CA PHE A 145 20.05 -4.16 2.71
C PHE A 145 19.95 -3.78 1.23
N SER A 146 21.05 -3.34 0.62
CA SER A 146 21.14 -2.88 -0.77
C SER A 146 22.45 -3.32 -1.41
N LEU A 147 22.45 -3.55 -2.73
CA LEU A 147 23.68 -3.83 -3.47
C LEU A 147 24.65 -2.64 -3.42
N ASP A 148 24.15 -1.41 -3.47
CA ASP A 148 24.96 -0.20 -3.33
C ASP A 148 25.75 -0.17 -2.01
N HIS A 149 25.11 -0.57 -0.90
CA HIS A 149 25.74 -0.66 0.41
C HIS A 149 26.78 -1.79 0.44
N TRP A 150 26.43 -2.97 -0.08
CA TRP A 150 27.33 -4.11 -0.09
C TRP A 150 28.61 -3.85 -0.90
N ALA A 151 28.48 -3.16 -2.04
CA ALA A 151 29.62 -2.78 -2.87
C ALA A 151 30.54 -1.75 -2.18
N LYS A 152 29.98 -0.79 -1.43
CA LYS A 152 30.76 0.27 -0.77
C LYS A 152 31.28 -0.11 0.61
N ARG A 153 30.67 -1.10 1.28
CA ARG A 153 30.94 -1.53 2.66
C ARG A 153 31.01 -0.38 3.67
N LYS A 154 30.23 0.68 3.48
CA LYS A 154 30.22 1.86 4.34
C LYS A 154 29.15 1.74 5.42
N GLN A 155 29.53 1.99 6.67
CA GLN A 155 28.55 2.07 7.76
C GLN A 155 27.56 3.24 7.53
N PRO A 156 26.29 3.09 7.92
CA PRO A 156 25.32 4.18 7.90
C PRO A 156 25.84 5.34 8.75
N ASN A 157 25.91 6.55 8.19
CA ASN A 157 26.45 7.75 8.86
C ASN A 157 25.36 8.79 9.20
N LYS A 158 24.08 8.45 9.01
CA LYS A 158 22.97 9.38 9.28
C LYS A 158 22.40 9.14 10.68
N PRO A 159 21.83 10.18 11.32
CA PRO A 159 21.21 10.02 12.62
C PRO A 159 19.98 9.09 12.53
N ASN A 160 19.71 8.33 13.59
CA ASN A 160 18.60 7.36 13.63
C ASN A 160 17.24 7.96 13.23
N ILE A 161 16.98 9.23 13.55
CA ILE A 161 15.74 9.90 13.18
C ILE A 161 15.51 9.99 11.66
N ALA A 162 16.59 10.04 10.86
CA ALA A 162 16.53 10.05 9.41
C ALA A 162 15.97 8.74 8.83
N TYR A 163 16.04 7.65 9.61
CA TYR A 163 15.47 6.35 9.28
C TYR A 163 14.13 6.12 9.99
N GLY A 164 13.99 6.59 11.23
CA GLY A 164 12.78 6.42 12.04
C GLY A 164 11.56 7.19 11.56
N TYR A 165 11.72 8.47 11.18
CA TYR A 165 10.58 9.29 10.76
C TYR A 165 9.90 8.74 9.48
N PRO A 166 10.62 8.32 8.43
CA PRO A 166 9.98 7.72 7.26
C PRO A 166 9.19 6.44 7.56
N VAL A 167 9.68 5.58 8.46
CA VAL A 167 8.95 4.39 8.91
C VAL A 167 7.66 4.80 9.62
N LEU A 168 7.74 5.77 10.54
CA LEU A 168 6.56 6.28 11.24
C LEU A 168 5.56 6.92 10.26
N LEU A 169 6.03 7.69 9.28
CA LEU A 169 5.18 8.29 8.25
C LEU A 169 4.43 7.21 7.46
N MET A 170 5.11 6.16 7.02
CA MET A 170 4.47 5.04 6.32
C MET A 170 3.45 4.29 7.21
N GLN A 171 3.75 4.09 8.50
CA GLN A 171 2.81 3.52 9.47
C GLN A 171 1.56 4.40 9.65
N LEU A 172 1.74 5.72 9.73
CA LEU A 172 0.65 6.69 9.82
C LEU A 172 -0.19 6.75 8.55
N LEU A 173 0.43 6.67 7.37
CA LEU A 173 -0.29 6.61 6.09
C LEU A 173 -1.16 5.35 6.01
N LEU A 174 -0.63 4.19 6.38
CA LEU A 174 -1.38 2.94 6.45
C LEU A 174 -2.54 3.03 7.45
N ALA A 175 -2.30 3.60 8.64
CA ALA A 175 -3.37 3.84 9.62
C ALA A 175 -4.43 4.83 9.12
N TRP A 176 -4.00 5.86 8.40
CA TRP A 176 -4.90 6.85 7.81
C TRP A 176 -5.84 6.23 6.78
N VAL A 177 -5.38 5.28 5.97
CA VAL A 177 -6.23 4.59 4.97
C VAL A 177 -7.42 3.90 5.66
N TYR A 178 -7.20 3.11 6.71
CA TYR A 178 -8.31 2.45 7.43
C TYR A 178 -9.18 3.46 8.19
N PHE A 179 -8.55 4.39 8.90
CA PHE A 179 -9.27 5.39 9.69
C PHE A 179 -10.19 6.25 8.81
N SER A 180 -9.66 6.77 7.69
CA SER A 180 -10.44 7.60 6.76
C SER A 180 -11.53 6.78 6.03
N SER A 181 -11.29 5.50 5.78
CA SER A 181 -12.30 4.58 5.24
C SER A 181 -13.55 4.52 6.14
N ALA A 182 -13.38 4.32 7.46
CA ALA A 182 -14.50 4.35 8.39
C ALA A 182 -15.18 5.72 8.47
N LEU A 183 -14.40 6.80 8.49
CA LEU A 183 -14.96 8.15 8.54
C LEU A 183 -15.84 8.45 7.32
N VAL A 184 -15.41 8.08 6.12
CA VAL A 184 -16.20 8.30 4.90
C VAL A 184 -17.47 7.45 4.90
N LYS A 185 -17.40 6.18 5.32
CA LYS A 185 -18.57 5.30 5.46
C LYS A 185 -19.61 5.89 6.43
N LEU A 186 -19.16 6.36 7.59
CA LEU A 186 -20.02 7.00 8.58
C LEU A 186 -20.57 8.34 8.10
N ARG A 187 -19.76 9.16 7.41
CA ARG A 187 -20.19 10.47 6.90
C ARG A 187 -21.21 10.36 5.78
N VAL A 188 -20.99 9.46 4.82
CA VAL A 188 -21.85 9.34 3.63
C VAL A 188 -23.03 8.41 3.88
N GLY A 189 -22.80 7.27 4.54
CA GLY A 189 -23.84 6.29 4.83
C GLY A 189 -24.63 6.57 6.11
N GLY A 190 -24.05 7.30 7.07
CA GLY A 190 -24.66 7.50 8.39
C GLY A 190 -24.99 6.17 9.09
N MET A 191 -26.05 6.17 9.89
CA MET A 191 -26.55 4.96 10.55
C MET A 191 -27.09 3.91 9.57
N LYS A 192 -27.48 4.31 8.35
CA LYS A 192 -27.95 3.36 7.32
C LYS A 192 -26.85 2.42 6.86
N TYR A 193 -25.58 2.77 7.06
CA TYR A 193 -24.46 1.87 6.78
C TYR A 193 -24.51 0.59 7.64
N LEU A 194 -25.10 0.67 8.83
CA LEU A 194 -25.33 -0.46 9.74
C LEU A 194 -26.69 -1.15 9.50
N SER A 195 -27.38 -0.86 8.40
CA SER A 195 -28.62 -1.57 8.05
C SER A 195 -28.34 -3.06 7.81
N PRO A 196 -29.22 -3.98 8.25
CA PRO A 196 -29.13 -5.42 7.97
C PRO A 196 -28.91 -5.74 6.49
N ASP A 197 -29.51 -4.95 5.59
CA ASP A 197 -29.45 -5.20 4.15
C ASP A 197 -28.23 -4.57 3.46
N ASN A 198 -27.48 -3.67 4.12
CA ASN A 198 -26.39 -2.93 3.46
C ASN A 198 -25.21 -3.85 3.10
N PHE A 199 -24.72 -4.65 4.06
CA PHE A 199 -23.59 -5.54 3.80
C PHE A 199 -23.93 -6.67 2.82
N PRO A 200 -25.06 -7.40 2.93
CA PRO A 200 -25.48 -8.37 1.90
C PRO A 200 -25.55 -7.74 0.51
N ARG A 201 -26.16 -6.56 0.39
CA ARG A 201 -26.26 -5.85 -0.89
C ARG A 201 -24.88 -5.57 -1.49
N LEU A 202 -23.97 -4.97 -0.71
CA LEU A 202 -22.62 -4.64 -1.17
C LEU A 202 -21.84 -5.90 -1.54
N ALA A 203 -21.88 -6.93 -0.70
CA ALA A 203 -21.19 -8.20 -0.93
C ALA A 203 -21.68 -8.88 -2.22
N ILE A 204 -22.99 -8.88 -2.48
CA ILE A 204 -23.57 -9.46 -3.69
C ILE A 204 -23.18 -8.67 -4.94
N ILE A 205 -23.26 -7.33 -4.90
CA ILE A 205 -22.88 -6.47 -6.02
C ILE A 205 -21.42 -6.73 -6.41
N HIS A 206 -20.50 -6.72 -5.45
CA HIS A 206 -19.09 -6.95 -5.73
C HIS A 206 -18.77 -8.38 -6.15
N SER A 207 -19.45 -9.37 -5.56
CA SER A 207 -19.32 -10.77 -5.98
C SER A 207 -19.72 -10.97 -7.44
N LEU A 208 -20.81 -10.34 -7.88
CA LEU A 208 -21.28 -10.37 -9.27
C LEU A 208 -20.37 -9.61 -10.25
N ASP A 209 -19.80 -8.48 -9.83
CA ASP A 209 -18.89 -7.67 -10.66
C ASP A 209 -17.59 -8.43 -10.98
N ASN A 210 -17.07 -9.17 -10.00
CA ASN A 210 -15.82 -9.94 -10.10
C ASN A 210 -16.02 -11.44 -10.43
N LEU A 211 -17.20 -11.83 -10.95
CA LEU A 211 -17.53 -13.24 -11.18
C LEU A 211 -16.57 -13.94 -12.19
N HIS A 212 -15.89 -13.14 -13.02
CA HIS A 212 -14.91 -13.61 -14.00
C HIS A 212 -13.54 -13.93 -13.39
N ASP A 213 -13.19 -13.34 -12.25
CA ASP A 213 -11.88 -13.51 -11.60
C ASP A 213 -11.90 -14.63 -10.57
N THR A 214 -12.91 -14.67 -9.71
CA THR A 214 -13.16 -15.79 -8.80
C THR A 214 -14.65 -16.06 -8.64
N SER A 215 -15.02 -17.31 -8.39
CA SER A 215 -16.42 -17.77 -8.32
C SER A 215 -16.93 -17.94 -6.88
N PHE A 216 -16.42 -17.16 -5.92
CA PHE A 216 -16.91 -17.22 -4.54
C PHE A 216 -18.35 -16.69 -4.43
N ARG A 217 -19.29 -17.58 -4.07
CA ARG A 217 -20.74 -17.30 -3.96
C ARG A 217 -21.24 -17.21 -2.52
N TYR A 218 -20.34 -17.10 -1.53
CA TYR A 218 -20.73 -17.01 -0.12
C TYR A 218 -21.55 -15.76 0.19
N ALA A 219 -21.41 -14.70 -0.61
CA ALA A 219 -22.28 -13.51 -0.55
C ALA A 219 -23.78 -13.85 -0.56
N PHE A 220 -24.19 -14.90 -1.28
CA PHE A 220 -25.60 -15.29 -1.45
C PHE A 220 -26.20 -15.96 -0.20
N TRP A 221 -25.36 -16.27 0.79
CA TRP A 221 -25.77 -16.78 2.10
C TRP A 221 -25.91 -15.68 3.17
N LEU A 222 -25.51 -14.44 2.86
CA LEU A 222 -25.61 -13.32 3.78
C LEU A 222 -27.05 -12.86 4.06
N PRO A 223 -28.01 -12.85 3.09
CA PRO A 223 -29.39 -12.46 3.36
C PRO A 223 -30.08 -13.29 4.45
N GLN A 224 -29.72 -14.58 4.59
CA GLN A 224 -30.28 -15.52 5.57
C GLN A 224 -29.87 -15.17 7.00
N VAL A 225 -28.75 -14.47 7.18
CA VAL A 225 -28.19 -14.09 8.50
C VAL A 225 -28.15 -12.57 8.70
N ARG A 226 -28.86 -11.81 7.86
CA ARG A 226 -28.74 -10.35 7.77
C ARG A 226 -28.93 -9.60 9.08
N GLU A 227 -29.77 -10.12 9.97
CA GLU A 227 -30.10 -9.48 11.26
C GLU A 227 -28.87 -9.38 12.19
N TYR A 228 -27.86 -10.24 12.01
CA TYR A 228 -26.63 -10.24 12.81
C TYR A 228 -25.50 -9.41 12.18
N LEU A 229 -25.59 -9.11 10.87
CA LEU A 229 -24.54 -8.42 10.12
C LEU A 229 -24.27 -6.98 10.57
N PRO A 230 -25.25 -6.20 11.09
CA PRO A 230 -24.97 -4.89 11.68
C PRO A 230 -23.89 -4.92 12.77
N ILE A 231 -23.85 -5.98 13.59
CA ILE A 231 -22.84 -6.15 14.63
C ILE A 231 -21.46 -6.36 14.00
N VAL A 232 -21.38 -7.23 12.99
CA VAL A 232 -20.13 -7.51 12.26
C VAL A 232 -19.61 -6.25 11.57
N VAL A 233 -20.47 -5.51 10.87
CA VAL A 233 -20.12 -4.24 10.23
C VAL A 233 -19.68 -3.20 11.28
N GLY A 234 -20.38 -3.12 12.41
CA GLY A 234 -20.03 -2.23 13.51
C GLY A 234 -18.66 -2.54 14.11
N LEU A 235 -18.33 -3.82 14.30
CA LEU A 235 -17.00 -4.26 14.76
C LEU A 235 -15.90 -3.92 13.74
N THR A 236 -16.18 -4.08 12.44
CA THR A 236 -15.26 -3.67 11.38
C THR A 236 -15.02 -2.17 11.39
N LEU A 237 -16.08 -1.35 11.48
CA LEU A 237 -15.95 0.11 11.58
C LEU A 237 -15.19 0.54 12.83
N LEU A 238 -15.45 -0.11 13.97
CA LEU A 238 -14.71 0.15 15.21
C LEU A 238 -13.23 -0.19 15.03
N TRP A 239 -12.91 -1.34 14.42
CA TRP A 239 -11.54 -1.71 14.12
C TRP A 239 -10.85 -0.71 13.19
N GLU A 240 -11.51 -0.27 12.12
CA GLU A 240 -11.00 0.75 11.19
C GLU A 240 -10.73 2.09 11.91
N LEU A 241 -11.64 2.54 12.78
CA LEU A 241 -11.48 3.74 13.59
C LEU A 241 -10.34 3.61 14.62
N LEU A 242 -10.13 2.42 15.16
CA LEU A 242 -9.09 2.13 16.15
C LEU A 242 -7.74 1.79 15.51
N PHE A 243 -7.64 1.66 14.19
CA PHE A 243 -6.41 1.31 13.49
C PHE A 243 -5.22 2.20 13.86
N PRO A 244 -5.35 3.54 14.05
CA PRO A 244 -4.25 4.39 14.52
C PRO A 244 -3.57 3.90 15.80
N LEU A 245 -4.26 3.16 16.67
CA LEU A 245 -3.66 2.56 17.87
C LEU A 245 -2.57 1.53 17.54
N ALA A 246 -2.54 0.94 16.34
CA ALA A 246 -1.47 0.05 15.91
C ALA A 246 -0.11 0.76 15.82
N VAL A 247 -0.13 2.06 15.54
CA VAL A 247 1.08 2.91 15.51
C VAL A 247 1.56 3.14 16.94
N PHE A 248 0.66 3.56 17.83
CA PHE A 248 1.00 4.06 19.16
C PHE A 248 1.09 2.99 20.26
N SER A 249 0.55 1.79 20.05
CA SER A 249 0.56 0.71 21.05
C SER A 249 1.09 -0.59 20.47
N ARG A 250 2.24 -1.05 20.97
CA ARG A 250 2.86 -2.33 20.57
C ARG A 250 1.97 -3.54 20.84
N ARG A 251 1.14 -3.48 21.90
CA ARG A 251 0.20 -4.56 22.24
C ARG A 251 -1.00 -4.55 21.30
N ALA A 252 -1.60 -3.38 21.08
CA ALA A 252 -2.76 -3.26 20.20
C ALA A 252 -2.41 -3.56 18.74
N ARG A 253 -1.20 -3.19 18.30
CA ARG A 253 -0.66 -3.43 16.95
C ARG A 253 -0.94 -4.83 16.44
N TRP A 254 -0.52 -5.86 17.15
CA TRP A 254 -0.63 -7.23 16.64
C TRP A 254 -2.07 -7.74 16.60
N TRP A 255 -2.94 -7.27 17.50
CA TRP A 255 -4.37 -7.55 17.43
C TRP A 255 -5.03 -6.83 16.25
N ILE A 256 -4.71 -5.56 16.02
CA ILE A 256 -5.24 -4.77 14.91
C ILE A 256 -4.80 -5.35 13.56
N LEU A 257 -3.51 -5.65 13.40
CA LEU A 257 -2.99 -6.26 12.17
C LEU A 257 -3.54 -7.67 11.97
N GLY A 258 -3.64 -8.48 13.03
CA GLY A 258 -4.24 -9.81 12.97
C GLY A 258 -5.70 -9.78 12.54
N PHE A 259 -6.50 -8.88 13.10
CA PHE A 259 -7.87 -8.65 12.66
C PHE A 259 -7.93 -8.18 11.21
N GLY A 260 -7.01 -7.31 10.79
CA GLY A 260 -6.89 -6.86 9.40
C GLY A 260 -6.64 -7.98 8.40
N VAL A 261 -5.78 -8.95 8.75
CA VAL A 261 -5.57 -10.15 7.93
C VAL A 261 -6.89 -10.92 7.77
N VAL A 262 -7.59 -11.18 8.88
CA VAL A 262 -8.88 -11.87 8.87
C VAL A 262 -9.92 -11.09 8.05
N PHE A 263 -9.96 -9.77 8.19
CA PHE A 263 -10.83 -8.88 7.43
C PHE A 263 -10.59 -9.01 5.92
N HIS A 264 -9.34 -8.95 5.44
CA HIS A 264 -9.03 -9.08 4.01
C HIS A 264 -9.39 -10.44 3.42
N PHE A 265 -9.23 -11.52 4.19
CA PHE A 265 -9.71 -12.84 3.76
C PHE A 265 -11.24 -12.92 3.79
N ALA A 266 -11.89 -12.34 4.80
CA ALA A 266 -13.34 -12.29 4.87
C ALA A 266 -13.92 -11.50 3.69
N THR A 267 -13.33 -10.36 3.29
CA THR A 267 -13.78 -9.62 2.10
C THR A 267 -13.52 -10.39 0.81
N LEU A 268 -12.42 -11.16 0.72
CA LEU A 268 -12.17 -12.02 -0.45
C LEU A 268 -13.27 -13.07 -0.60
N PHE A 269 -13.59 -13.82 0.46
CA PHE A 269 -14.58 -14.90 0.36
C PHE A 269 -16.02 -14.40 0.33
N LEU A 270 -16.36 -13.32 1.06
CA LEU A 270 -17.73 -12.83 1.18
C LEU A 270 -18.08 -11.77 0.14
N MET A 271 -17.13 -10.95 -0.31
CA MET A 271 -17.37 -9.86 -1.26
C MET A 271 -16.64 -10.04 -2.59
N ASN A 272 -15.80 -11.05 -2.74
CA ASN A 272 -14.94 -11.22 -3.91
C ASN A 272 -14.01 -10.01 -4.13
N ILE A 273 -13.51 -9.42 -3.04
CA ILE A 273 -12.56 -8.28 -3.08
C ILE A 273 -11.36 -8.58 -2.20
N PHE A 274 -10.17 -8.39 -2.76
CA PHE A 274 -8.92 -8.56 -2.03
C PHE A 274 -7.99 -7.36 -2.22
N PHE A 275 -7.29 -6.99 -1.15
CA PHE A 275 -6.39 -5.84 -1.09
C PHE A 275 -4.95 -6.28 -0.82
N PRO A 276 -4.28 -6.97 -1.77
CA PRO A 276 -2.95 -7.51 -1.59
C PRO A 276 -1.89 -6.44 -1.28
N TYR A 277 -2.01 -5.23 -1.86
CA TYR A 277 -1.03 -4.18 -1.59
C TYR A 277 -1.13 -3.71 -0.15
N GLN A 278 -2.33 -3.41 0.35
CA GLN A 278 -2.52 -3.04 1.75
C GLN A 278 -2.01 -4.10 2.72
N LEU A 279 -2.27 -5.39 2.45
CA LEU A 279 -1.80 -6.48 3.29
C LEU A 279 -0.27 -6.60 3.28
N ALA A 280 0.36 -6.49 2.12
CA ALA A 280 1.82 -6.47 2.00
C ALA A 280 2.44 -5.31 2.77
N MET A 281 1.78 -4.14 2.79
CA MET A 281 2.28 -2.96 3.52
C MET A 281 2.27 -3.15 5.06
N TYR A 282 1.61 -4.17 5.61
CA TYR A 282 1.67 -4.48 7.06
C TYR A 282 3.10 -4.81 7.52
N LEU A 283 3.96 -5.25 6.59
CA LEU A 283 5.37 -5.51 6.83
C LEU A 283 6.14 -4.29 7.38
N ILE A 284 5.61 -3.07 7.23
CA ILE A 284 6.21 -1.86 7.82
C ILE A 284 6.14 -1.82 9.35
N PHE A 285 5.28 -2.64 9.97
CA PHE A 285 5.14 -2.73 11.42
C PHE A 285 6.09 -3.74 12.07
N VAL A 286 6.78 -4.56 11.27
CA VAL A 286 7.73 -5.57 11.72
C VAL A 286 9.04 -4.91 12.15
N ASP A 287 9.60 -5.38 13.26
CA ASP A 287 10.92 -4.98 13.76
C ASP A 287 11.99 -5.84 13.08
N TRP A 288 12.45 -5.38 11.92
CA TRP A 288 13.41 -6.11 11.07
C TRP A 288 14.79 -6.25 11.72
N ASP A 289 15.19 -5.31 12.57
CA ASP A 289 16.44 -5.38 13.33
C ASP A 289 16.43 -6.54 14.33
N ARG A 290 15.34 -6.68 15.09
CA ARG A 290 15.18 -7.81 16.02
C ARG A 290 15.11 -9.14 15.29
N LEU A 291 14.39 -9.20 14.17
CA LEU A 291 14.28 -10.41 13.38
C LEU A 291 15.63 -10.84 12.80
N GLY A 292 16.40 -9.91 12.22
CA GLY A 292 17.74 -10.18 11.70
C GLY A 292 18.70 -10.64 12.80
N ALA A 293 18.68 -10.00 13.97
CA ALA A 293 19.50 -10.41 15.10
C ALA A 293 19.14 -11.82 15.63
N TRP A 294 17.86 -12.20 15.57
CA TRP A 294 17.40 -13.53 15.98
C TRP A 294 17.84 -14.61 14.99
N ILE A 295 17.77 -14.35 13.67
CA ILE A 295 18.25 -15.28 12.63
C ILE A 295 19.75 -15.51 12.78
N ASN A 296 20.54 -14.45 12.93
CA ASN A 296 22.00 -14.53 13.05
C ASN A 296 22.48 -15.25 14.33
N ARG A 297 21.64 -15.38 15.36
CA ARG A 297 21.97 -16.14 16.58
C ARG A 297 21.72 -17.65 16.44
N ARG A 298 20.99 -18.06 15.41
CA ARG A 298 20.61 -19.47 15.16
C ARG A 298 21.40 -20.12 14.04
N THR A 299 22.09 -19.33 13.22
CA THR A 299 23.07 -19.75 12.21
C THR A 299 24.47 -19.72 12.80
#